data_AF-A0A3N9V413-F1
#
_entry.id   AF-A0A3N9V413-F1
#
_cell.length_a   1.000
_cell.length_b   1.000
_cell.length_c   1.000
_cell.angle_alpha   90.00
_cell.angle_beta   90.00
_cell.angle_gamma   90.00
#
_symmetry.space_group_name_H-M   'P 1'
#
loop_
_entity.id
_entity.type
_entity.pdbx_description
1 polymer ?
#
loop_
_entity_poly.entity_id
_entity_poly.type
_entity_poly.pdbx_seq_one_letter_code
_entity_poly.pdbx_strand_id
1 'polypeptide(L)'
;MINAMGCESLRNGENLLGLLEYYEAVLDRNGLAARIGEIRSLKLGLIVDLLKTVSVPEELKSDLITAIISAWKMDSQDKTAQDCEEELNTTRCSIDAVRYGTHGVSDPSHPLSALKQDVAVMLALPLKPCDLKADEASRIQDLLGRVMNHFAAGA
;
A
#
# COMPACT_ATOMS: atom_id res chain seq x y z
N MET A 1 -16.23 -20.35 27.62
CA MET A 1 -15.76 -20.40 26.22
C MET A 1 -16.00 -19.03 25.62
N ILE A 2 -14.95 -18.22 25.53
CA ILE A 2 -15.01 -16.94 24.82
C ILE A 2 -14.99 -17.30 23.34
N ASN A 3 -16.10 -17.06 22.64
CA ASN A 3 -16.12 -17.14 21.18
C ASN A 3 -15.04 -16.17 20.68
N ALA A 4 -13.98 -16.73 20.10
CA ALA A 4 -13.04 -15.96 19.30
C ALA A 4 -13.89 -15.27 18.24
N MET A 5 -14.04 -13.95 18.37
CA MET A 5 -14.58 -13.11 17.31
C MET A 5 -13.72 -13.42 16.10
N GLY A 6 -14.30 -14.16 15.16
CA GLY A 6 -13.70 -14.41 13.87
C GLY A 6 -13.37 -13.05 13.30
N CYS A 7 -12.07 -12.75 13.25
CA CYS A 7 -11.55 -11.68 12.43
C CYS A 7 -12.01 -12.07 11.02
N GLU A 8 -13.13 -11.49 10.57
CA GLU A 8 -13.59 -11.64 9.20
C GLU A 8 -12.40 -11.29 8.33
N SER A 9 -11.93 -12.28 7.59
CA SER A 9 -10.81 -12.14 6.68
C SER A 9 -11.13 -10.94 5.78
N LEU A 10 -10.25 -9.93 5.74
CA LEU A 10 -10.30 -8.76 4.86
C LEU A 10 -10.26 -9.12 3.35
N ARG A 11 -10.54 -10.39 3.00
CA ARG A 11 -10.37 -11.03 1.69
C ARG A 11 -11.46 -10.74 0.67
N ASN A 12 -12.35 -9.78 0.92
CA ASN A 12 -13.31 -9.37 -0.08
C ASN A 12 -12.70 -8.24 -0.92
N GLY A 13 -12.69 -8.38 -2.25
CA GLY A 13 -12.34 -7.29 -3.17
C GLY A 13 -13.14 -6.00 -2.90
N GLU A 14 -14.35 -6.14 -2.36
CA GLU A 14 -15.18 -5.03 -1.85
C GLU A 14 -14.50 -4.24 -0.72
N ASN A 15 -13.71 -4.91 0.13
CA ASN A 15 -12.99 -4.27 1.23
C ASN A 15 -11.79 -3.46 0.71
N LEU A 16 -11.06 -3.98 -0.29
CA LEU A 16 -9.99 -3.24 -0.94
C LEU A 16 -10.56 -2.03 -1.72
N LEU A 17 -11.65 -2.19 -2.47
CA LEU A 17 -12.27 -1.07 -3.18
C LEU A 17 -12.77 0.01 -2.22
N GLY A 18 -13.43 -0.36 -1.13
CA GLY A 18 -13.85 0.59 -0.09
C GLY A 18 -12.66 1.30 0.59
N LEU A 19 -11.53 0.61 0.80
CA LEU A 19 -10.29 1.22 1.27
C LEU A 19 -9.77 2.28 0.30
N LEU A 20 -9.74 1.97 -1.00
CA LEU A 20 -9.29 2.89 -2.04
C LEU A 20 -10.20 4.13 -2.13
N GLU A 21 -11.52 3.94 -2.08
CA GLU A 21 -12.51 5.02 -2.05
C GLU A 21 -12.33 5.94 -0.83
N TYR A 22 -12.06 5.35 0.34
CA TYR A 22 -11.76 6.11 1.54
C TYR A 22 -10.53 7.01 1.36
N TYR A 23 -9.41 6.46 0.89
CA TYR A 23 -8.19 7.25 0.71
C TYR A 23 -8.36 8.32 -0.37
N GLU A 24 -9.01 8.02 -1.49
CA GLU A 24 -9.31 9.00 -2.55
C GLU A 24 -10.13 10.18 -2.01
N ALA A 25 -11.21 9.91 -1.27
CA ALA A 25 -12.05 10.95 -0.66
C ALA A 25 -11.27 11.82 0.34
N VAL A 26 -10.29 11.25 1.04
CA VAL A 26 -9.43 12.01 1.96
C VAL A 26 -8.37 12.82 1.20
N LEU A 27 -7.79 12.29 0.13
CA LEU A 27 -6.80 12.97 -0.70
C LEU A 27 -7.39 14.16 -1.46
N ASP A 28 -8.68 14.14 -1.77
CA ASP A 28 -9.39 15.21 -2.47
C ASP A 28 -9.86 16.36 -1.57
N ARG A 29 -9.52 16.33 -0.27
CA ARG A 29 -9.82 17.43 0.64
C ARG A 29 -9.04 18.70 0.29
N ASN A 30 -9.76 19.80 0.15
CA ASN A 30 -9.20 21.11 -0.12
C ASN A 30 -8.13 21.51 0.93
N GLY A 31 -7.00 22.03 0.43
CA GLY A 31 -5.92 22.53 1.28
C GLY A 31 -4.96 21.48 1.82
N LEU A 32 -5.13 20.19 1.47
CA LEU A 32 -4.22 19.12 1.87
C LEU A 32 -2.78 19.34 1.34
N ALA A 33 -2.65 19.90 0.14
CA ALA A 33 -1.37 20.30 -0.47
C ALA A 33 -0.48 21.17 0.43
N ALA A 34 -1.08 21.98 1.29
CA ALA A 34 -0.36 22.85 2.22
C ALA A 34 0.11 22.13 3.50
N ARG A 35 -0.21 20.84 3.67
CA ARG A 35 -0.03 20.08 4.91
C ARG A 35 0.76 18.81 4.68
N ILE A 36 2.05 18.97 4.40
CA ILE A 36 2.93 17.84 4.05
C ILE A 36 2.90 16.71 5.08
N GLY A 37 2.85 17.02 6.39
CA GLY A 37 2.75 16.00 7.43
C GLY A 37 1.50 15.12 7.27
N GLU A 38 0.35 15.70 6.93
CA GLU A 38 -0.88 14.95 6.66
C GLU A 38 -0.75 14.08 5.42
N ILE A 39 -0.17 14.60 4.32
CA ILE A 39 0.10 13.83 3.10
C ILE A 39 0.97 12.61 3.40
N ARG A 40 2.07 12.81 4.14
CA ARG A 40 3.02 11.75 4.52
C ARG A 40 2.34 10.69 5.38
N SER A 41 1.52 11.09 6.35
CA SER A 41 0.75 10.16 7.17
C SER A 41 -0.27 9.37 6.36
N LEU A 42 -1.00 10.01 5.45
CA LEU A 42 -2.00 9.35 4.60
C LEU A 42 -1.35 8.35 3.65
N LYS A 43 -0.24 8.73 3.01
CA LYS A 43 0.50 7.85 2.11
C LYS A 43 1.07 6.63 2.85
N LEU A 44 1.64 6.81 4.05
CA LEU A 44 2.09 5.70 4.88
C LEU A 44 0.92 4.79 5.28
N GLY A 45 -0.20 5.38 5.69
CA GLY A 45 -1.43 4.65 6.03
C GLY A 45 -1.89 3.77 4.87
N LEU A 46 -1.98 4.35 3.68
CA LEU A 46 -2.37 3.64 2.46
C LEU A 46 -1.41 2.47 2.18
N ILE A 47 -0.10 2.68 2.24
CA ILE A 47 0.89 1.61 2.04
C ILE A 47 0.65 0.46 3.03
N VAL A 48 0.49 0.78 4.31
CA VAL A 48 0.31 -0.22 5.37
C VAL A 48 -1.00 -0.99 5.17
N ASP A 49 -2.10 -0.31 4.85
CA ASP A 49 -3.38 -0.96 4.66
C ASP A 49 -3.41 -1.81 3.39
N LEU A 50 -2.79 -1.35 2.30
CA LEU A 50 -2.58 -2.16 1.10
C LEU A 50 -1.79 -3.43 1.41
N LEU A 51 -0.67 -3.33 2.15
CA LEU A 51 0.13 -4.49 2.55
C LEU A 51 -0.65 -5.50 3.42
N LYS A 52 -1.61 -5.03 4.23
CA LYS A 52 -2.49 -5.93 5.01
C LYS A 52 -3.42 -6.75 4.13
N THR A 53 -3.83 -6.21 2.97
CA THR A 53 -4.70 -6.93 2.03
C THR A 53 -3.98 -8.04 1.25
N VAL A 54 -2.64 -7.99 1.21
CA VAL A 54 -1.83 -8.91 0.41
C VAL A 54 -1.69 -10.28 1.08
N SER A 55 -1.88 -11.35 0.29
CA SER A 55 -1.77 -12.74 0.76
C SER A 55 -0.31 -13.25 0.74
N VAL A 56 0.49 -12.85 1.73
CA VAL A 56 1.84 -13.37 2.00
C VAL A 56 1.96 -13.90 3.43
N PRO A 57 3.01 -14.69 3.76
CA PRO A 57 3.23 -15.15 5.13
C PRO A 57 3.25 -13.98 6.12
N GLU A 58 2.54 -14.11 7.24
CA GLU A 58 2.35 -13.03 8.21
C GLU A 58 3.67 -12.50 8.78
N GLU A 59 4.67 -13.37 8.98
CA GLU A 59 6.01 -12.96 9.40
C GLU A 59 6.63 -11.98 8.39
N LEU A 60 6.65 -12.35 7.10
CA LEU A 60 7.18 -11.51 6.03
C LEU A 60 6.41 -10.20 5.89
N LYS A 61 5.08 -10.24 6.03
CA LYS A 61 4.21 -9.06 6.02
C LYS A 61 4.57 -8.12 7.17
N SER A 62 4.68 -8.66 8.38
CA SER A 62 4.99 -7.89 9.59
C SER A 62 6.38 -7.27 9.54
N ASP A 63 7.38 -8.00 9.02
CA ASP A 63 8.74 -7.51 8.82
C ASP A 63 8.78 -6.34 7.84
N LEU A 64 8.08 -6.46 6.71
CA LEU A 64 8.00 -5.41 5.69
C LEU A 64 7.29 -4.16 6.23
N ILE A 65 6.13 -4.32 6.86
CA ILE A 65 5.38 -3.19 7.45
C ILE A 65 6.23 -2.49 8.51
N THR A 66 6.87 -3.26 9.40
CA THR A 66 7.71 -2.70 10.48
C THR A 66 8.93 -1.97 9.92
N ALA A 67 9.57 -2.53 8.89
CA ALA A 67 10.70 -1.89 8.22
C ALA A 67 10.27 -0.56 7.58
N ILE A 68 9.16 -0.54 6.83
CA ILE A 68 8.64 0.68 6.20
C ILE A 68 8.32 1.76 7.24
N ILE A 69 7.58 1.42 8.31
CA ILE A 69 7.22 2.39 9.36
C ILE A 69 8.47 2.95 10.02
N SER A 70 9.46 2.11 10.33
CA SER A 70 10.69 2.53 11.01
C SER A 70 11.58 3.43 10.13
N ALA A 71 11.58 3.15 8.82
CA ALA A 71 12.35 3.88 7.83
C ALA A 71 11.65 5.14 7.30
N TRP A 72 10.35 5.32 7.58
CA TRP A 72 9.55 6.39 7.01
C TRP A 72 10.06 7.77 7.45
N LYS A 73 10.24 8.66 6.48
CA LYS A 73 10.54 10.07 6.74
C LYS A 73 9.24 10.86 6.91
N MET A 74 8.98 11.33 8.13
CA MET A 74 7.87 12.28 8.38
C MET A 74 8.25 13.70 7.98
N ASP A 75 9.47 14.11 8.31
CA ASP A 75 9.98 15.42 7.94
C ASP A 75 10.54 15.39 6.52
N SER A 76 9.99 16.24 5.68
CA SER A 76 10.62 16.64 4.43
C SER A 76 10.74 18.16 4.47
N GLN A 77 11.75 18.61 5.21
CA GLN A 77 12.21 19.99 5.11
C GLN A 77 12.54 20.25 3.63
N ASP A 78 12.21 21.45 3.15
CA ASP A 78 12.44 21.92 1.77
C ASP A 78 11.46 21.46 0.68
N LYS A 79 10.35 20.77 1.01
CA LYS A 79 9.30 20.50 0.00
C LYS A 79 8.48 21.75 -0.32
N THR A 80 8.36 22.03 -1.60
CA THR A 80 7.50 23.07 -2.16
C THR A 80 6.05 22.60 -2.25
N ALA A 81 5.12 23.53 -2.46
CA ALA A 81 3.73 23.17 -2.76
C ALA A 81 3.61 22.27 -4.00
N GLN A 82 4.47 22.47 -4.99
CA GLN A 82 4.52 21.64 -6.19
C GLN A 82 4.93 20.19 -5.86
N ASP A 83 5.89 20.00 -4.96
CA ASP A 83 6.30 18.66 -4.51
C ASP A 83 5.18 17.95 -3.75
N CYS A 84 4.41 18.69 -2.95
CA CYS A 84 3.21 18.17 -2.28
C CYS A 84 2.15 17.72 -3.30
N GLU A 85 1.89 18.53 -4.33
CA GLU A 85 0.94 18.19 -5.39
C GLU A 85 1.38 16.94 -6.17
N GLU A 86 2.68 16.81 -6.47
CA GLU A 86 3.22 15.63 -7.13
C GLU A 86 3.09 14.38 -6.25
N GLU A 87 3.31 14.51 -4.94
CA GLU A 87 3.15 13.41 -3.99
C GLU A 87 1.69 12.95 -3.90
N LEU A 88 0.74 13.89 -3.88
CA LEU A 88 -0.69 13.59 -3.96
C LEU A 88 -1.04 12.90 -5.27
N ASN A 89 -0.59 13.43 -6.40
CA ASN A 89 -0.87 12.86 -7.72
C ASN A 89 -0.28 11.45 -7.89
N THR A 90 0.94 11.23 -7.41
CA THR A 90 1.54 9.89 -7.40
C THR A 90 0.69 8.91 -6.59
N THR A 91 0.20 9.36 -5.42
CA THR A 91 -0.63 8.53 -4.55
C THR A 91 -1.99 8.21 -5.21
N ARG A 92 -2.60 9.17 -5.90
CA ARG A 92 -3.81 8.93 -6.71
C ARG A 92 -3.57 7.95 -7.86
N CYS A 93 -2.48 8.13 -8.62
CA CYS A 93 -2.13 7.19 -9.70
C CYS A 93 -1.91 5.76 -9.19
N SER A 94 -1.37 5.61 -7.98
CA SER A 94 -1.24 4.32 -7.31
C SER A 94 -2.62 3.71 -7.00
N ILE A 95 -3.55 4.48 -6.42
CA ILE A 95 -4.94 4.04 -6.19
C ILE A 95 -5.59 3.57 -7.49
N ASP A 96 -5.48 4.35 -8.57
CA ASP A 96 -6.03 4.00 -9.87
C ASP A 96 -5.40 2.74 -10.46
N ALA A 97 -4.09 2.54 -10.28
CA ALA A 97 -3.40 1.33 -10.72
C ALA A 97 -3.88 0.08 -9.98
N VAL A 98 -4.09 0.16 -8.65
CA VAL A 98 -4.66 -0.94 -7.85
C VAL A 98 -6.10 -1.22 -8.29
N ARG A 99 -6.91 -0.17 -8.49
CA ARG A 99 -8.30 -0.27 -8.97
C ARG A 99 -8.37 -0.92 -10.35
N TYR A 100 -7.51 -0.54 -11.28
CA TYR A 100 -7.46 -1.15 -12.60
C TYR A 100 -7.06 -2.63 -12.54
N GLY A 101 -6.05 -2.97 -11.72
CA GLY A 101 -5.60 -4.35 -11.52
C GLY A 101 -6.65 -5.27 -10.88
N THR A 102 -7.53 -4.71 -10.04
CA THR A 102 -8.64 -5.45 -9.41
C THR A 102 -9.83 -5.65 -10.35
N HIS A 103 -10.14 -4.69 -11.22
CA HIS A 103 -11.24 -4.81 -12.19
C HIS A 103 -10.93 -5.75 -13.37
N GLY A 104 -9.65 -6.04 -13.64
CA GLY A 104 -9.22 -6.99 -14.69
C GLY A 104 -9.48 -8.47 -14.37
N VAL A 105 -10.09 -8.76 -13.23
CA VAL A 105 -10.28 -10.12 -12.71
C VAL A 105 -11.65 -10.65 -13.12
N SER A 106 -11.70 -11.45 -14.20
CA SER A 106 -12.95 -11.95 -14.79
C SER A 106 -13.66 -13.06 -13.99
N ASP A 107 -12.99 -13.65 -12.99
CA ASP A 107 -13.58 -14.65 -12.09
C ASP A 107 -12.99 -14.52 -10.67
N PRO A 108 -13.70 -13.90 -9.71
CA PRO A 108 -13.21 -13.72 -8.35
C PRO A 108 -12.98 -15.06 -7.60
N SER A 109 -13.58 -16.15 -8.06
CA SER A 109 -13.46 -17.47 -7.43
C SER A 109 -12.22 -18.24 -7.85
N HIS A 110 -11.52 -17.80 -8.91
CA HIS A 110 -10.34 -18.45 -9.40
C HIS A 110 -9.10 -18.11 -8.54
N PRO A 111 -8.29 -19.07 -8.07
CA PRO A 111 -7.12 -18.80 -7.22
C PRO A 111 -6.12 -17.80 -7.84
N LEU A 112 -5.90 -17.88 -9.16
CA LEU A 112 -5.05 -16.91 -9.90
C LEU A 112 -5.55 -15.46 -9.84
N SER A 113 -6.83 -15.25 -9.56
CA SER A 113 -7.42 -13.92 -9.44
C SER A 113 -6.96 -13.20 -8.19
N ALA A 114 -6.92 -13.91 -7.06
CA ALA A 114 -6.37 -13.39 -5.81
C ALA A 114 -4.88 -13.07 -5.96
N LEU A 115 -4.10 -13.96 -6.59
CA LEU A 115 -2.68 -13.72 -6.87
C LEU A 115 -2.45 -12.50 -7.77
N LYS A 116 -3.26 -12.33 -8.82
CA LYS A 116 -3.18 -11.15 -9.70
C LYS A 116 -3.47 -9.85 -8.95
N GLN A 117 -4.45 -9.86 -8.05
CA GLN A 117 -4.75 -8.73 -7.19
C GLN A 117 -3.58 -8.43 -6.23
N ASP A 118 -3.03 -9.45 -5.56
CA ASP A 118 -1.87 -9.30 -4.66
C ASP A 118 -0.67 -8.69 -5.40
N VAL A 119 -0.37 -9.18 -6.61
CA VAL A 119 0.69 -8.65 -7.46
C VAL A 119 0.39 -7.21 -7.89
N ALA A 120 -0.85 -6.91 -8.29
CA ALA A 120 -1.24 -5.55 -8.67
C ALA A 120 -1.06 -4.56 -7.52
N VAL A 121 -1.46 -4.95 -6.30
CA VAL A 121 -1.24 -4.14 -5.09
C VAL A 121 0.25 -3.88 -4.89
N MET A 122 1.09 -4.93 -4.92
CA MET A 122 2.53 -4.79 -4.68
C MET A 122 3.25 -3.94 -5.73
N LEU A 123 2.87 -4.05 -7.01
CA LEU A 123 3.46 -3.25 -8.09
C LEU A 123 3.01 -1.78 -8.06
N ALA A 124 1.80 -1.52 -7.55
CA ALA A 124 1.24 -0.19 -7.48
C ALA A 124 1.52 0.53 -6.16
N LEU A 125 2.23 -0.08 -5.20
CA LEU A 125 2.52 0.57 -3.92
C LEU A 125 3.12 1.98 -4.12
N PRO A 126 2.57 3.02 -3.47
CA PRO A 126 3.07 4.38 -3.61
C PRO A 126 4.32 4.59 -2.75
N LEU A 127 5.33 3.73 -2.89
CA LEU A 127 6.56 3.76 -2.11
C LEU A 127 7.75 4.12 -3.01
N LYS A 128 8.33 5.32 -2.81
CA LYS A 128 9.53 5.80 -3.49
C LYS A 128 10.74 5.72 -2.55
N PRO A 129 11.97 5.51 -3.06
CA PRO A 129 13.18 5.51 -2.23
C PRO A 129 13.37 6.80 -1.43
N CYS A 130 12.94 7.95 -1.96
CA CYS A 130 13.03 9.24 -1.26
C CYS A 130 12.08 9.34 -0.05
N ASP A 131 11.10 8.45 0.07
CA ASP A 131 10.21 8.37 1.22
C ASP A 131 10.89 7.79 2.48
N LEU A 132 12.05 7.15 2.30
CA LEU A 132 12.74 6.35 3.29
C LEU A 132 14.05 6.99 3.72
N LYS A 133 14.50 6.70 4.95
CA LYS A 133 15.88 6.93 5.41
C LYS A 133 16.87 6.23 4.47
N ALA A 134 17.97 6.91 4.15
CA ALA A 134 18.84 6.54 3.02
C ALA A 134 19.52 5.17 3.20
N ASP A 135 19.74 4.77 4.45
CA ASP A 135 20.34 3.52 4.89
C ASP A 135 19.34 2.33 4.95
N GLU A 136 18.03 2.61 4.94
CA GLU A 136 17.00 1.57 5.07
C GLU A 136 16.41 1.11 3.72
N ALA A 137 16.67 1.84 2.64
CA ALA A 137 16.08 1.57 1.33
C ALA A 137 16.44 0.18 0.77
N SER A 138 17.69 -0.27 0.96
CA SER A 138 18.17 -1.58 0.50
C SER A 138 17.47 -2.73 1.23
N ARG A 139 17.30 -2.61 2.55
CA ARG A 139 16.60 -3.59 3.38
C ARG A 139 15.13 -3.74 2.96
N ILE A 140 14.45 -2.62 2.72
CA ILE A 140 13.06 -2.65 2.27
C ILE A 140 12.96 -3.25 0.86
N GLN A 141 13.90 -2.95 -0.02
CA GLN A 141 13.95 -3.56 -1.35
C GLN A 141 14.14 -5.08 -1.30
N ASP A 142 14.98 -5.59 -0.39
CA ASP A 142 15.14 -7.04 -0.17
C ASP A 142 13.81 -7.69 0.29
N LEU A 143 13.13 -7.08 1.26
CA LEU A 143 11.84 -7.58 1.75
C LEU A 143 10.76 -7.57 0.66
N LEU A 144 10.70 -6.51 -0.16
CA LEU A 144 9.83 -6.45 -1.34
C LEU A 144 10.18 -7.55 -2.35
N GLY A 145 11.47 -7.81 -2.59
CA GLY A 145 11.94 -8.91 -3.44
C GLY A 145 11.49 -10.28 -2.93
N ARG A 146 11.57 -10.52 -1.61
CA ARG A 146 11.08 -11.74 -0.98
C ARG A 146 9.58 -11.93 -1.14
N VAL A 147 8.79 -10.86 -1.06
CA VAL A 147 7.34 -10.88 -1.35
C VAL A 147 7.09 -11.29 -2.81
N MET A 148 7.79 -10.67 -3.76
CA MET A 148 7.61 -11.00 -5.18
C MET A 148 8.03 -12.44 -5.50
N ASN A 149 9.11 -12.93 -4.88
CA ASN A 149 9.55 -14.32 -5.01
C ASN A 149 8.52 -15.30 -4.44
N HIS A 150 7.83 -14.94 -3.35
CA HIS A 150 6.74 -15.74 -2.80
C HIS A 150 5.61 -15.92 -3.82
N PHE A 151 5.21 -14.85 -4.50
CA PHE A 151 4.20 -14.94 -5.56
C PHE A 151 4.67 -15.79 -6.74
N ALA A 152 5.92 -15.63 -7.17
CA ALA A 152 6.48 -16.40 -8.27
C ALA A 152 6.56 -17.90 -7.95
N ALA A 153 6.77 -18.28 -6.69
CA ALA A 153 6.79 -19.67 -6.25
C ALA A 153 5.38 -20.29 -6.11
N GLY A 154 4.34 -19.46 -6.01
CA GLY A 154 2.93 -19.87 -5.92
C GLY A 154 2.15 -19.78 -7.23
N ALA A 155 2.77 -19.28 -8.31
CA ALA A 155 2.23 -19.19 -9.66
C ALA A 155 2.51 -20.47 -10.47
#